data_AF-A0A7V4HQ84-F1
#
_entry.id   AF-A0A7V4HQ84-F1
#
_cell.length_a   1.000
_cell.length_b   1.000
_cell.length_c   1.000
_cell.angle_alpha   90.00
_cell.angle_beta   90.00
_cell.angle_gamma   90.00
#
_symmetry.space_group_name_H-M   'P 1'
#
loop_
_entity.id
_entity.type
_entity.pdbx_description
1 polymer ?
#
loop_
_entity_poly.entity_id
_entity_poly.type
_entity_poly.pdbx_seq_one_letter_code
_entity_poly.pdbx_strand_id
1 'polypeptide(L)'
;MSPSLKETERKDWFRGIDLFSRLDDPIAEKTRLEQSLLFAELSQIAYMPPGPALECVRRIGFGESLFFDRDGAQAYRFRNEYDCVIVCRGTEPTDWNDVKADVNAVTVLAEAVGRVHSGFKREVDDLWPFIERTLSGNRQPLWFAGHSLGGAMATICARRYRLSRMGHLVQGLFTYGSPRVGNRAYVNYCRLVHYRWVNNNDIVTRVPPTWWGYRHGGREMYIDSRGRVRAVAGWRRLVDRLRGFIRGLGRLQIDHLADHSIEQYIAHIHAAVQRQQRVMAPRIRRRRAAAV
;
A
#
# COMPACT_ATOMS: atom_id res chain seq x y z
N MET A 1 7.33 48.12 -9.16
CA MET A 1 6.25 47.11 -9.14
C MET A 1 6.52 46.11 -10.25
N SER A 2 7.25 45.05 -9.92
CA SER A 2 7.54 43.91 -10.79
C SER A 2 6.63 42.75 -10.35
N PRO A 3 5.98 42.01 -11.28
CA PRO A 3 5.10 40.91 -10.92
C PRO A 3 5.91 39.77 -10.30
N SER A 4 5.36 39.16 -9.25
CA SER A 4 6.00 38.10 -8.49
C SER A 4 6.10 36.80 -9.30
N LEU A 5 7.25 36.14 -9.17
CA LEU A 5 7.60 34.82 -9.71
C LEU A 5 6.81 33.66 -9.06
N LYS A 6 5.47 33.64 -9.15
CA LYS A 6 4.65 32.52 -8.64
C LYS A 6 3.48 32.13 -9.56
N GLU A 7 3.79 31.92 -10.84
CA GLU A 7 2.85 31.29 -11.78
C GLU A 7 3.54 30.21 -12.62
N THR A 8 4.50 29.51 -11.99
CA THR A 8 5.19 28.37 -12.58
C THR A 8 4.39 27.10 -12.24
N GLU A 9 3.67 26.58 -13.24
CA GLU A 9 3.06 25.24 -13.31
C GLU A 9 2.25 24.77 -12.08
N ARG A 10 0.95 25.08 -12.04
CA ARG A 10 0.00 24.32 -11.18
C ARG A 10 0.01 22.86 -11.64
N LYS A 11 0.74 22.00 -10.93
CA LYS A 11 0.62 20.53 -11.05
C LYS A 11 -0.86 20.17 -10.91
N ASP A 12 -1.46 19.64 -11.97
CA ASP A 12 -2.83 19.13 -11.92
C ASP A 12 -2.82 17.80 -11.17
N TRP A 13 -3.02 17.89 -9.85
CA TRP A 13 -3.03 16.74 -8.95
C TRP A 13 -4.14 15.72 -9.25
N PHE A 14 -5.13 16.09 -10.06
CA PHE A 14 -6.23 15.20 -10.45
C PHE A 14 -5.97 14.49 -11.79
N ARG A 15 -4.95 14.91 -12.55
CA ARG A 15 -4.60 14.28 -13.81
C ARG A 15 -4.07 12.87 -13.58
N GLY A 16 -4.74 11.88 -14.16
CA GLY A 16 -4.36 10.47 -14.04
C GLY A 16 -4.83 9.76 -12.77
N ILE A 17 -5.76 10.38 -12.03
CA ILE A 17 -6.40 9.78 -10.86
C ILE A 17 -7.73 9.18 -11.24
N ASP A 18 -7.77 7.85 -11.32
CA ASP A 18 -8.99 7.09 -11.51
C ASP A 18 -9.47 6.53 -10.16
N LEU A 19 -10.61 7.05 -9.68
CA LEU A 19 -11.25 6.59 -8.43
C LEU A 19 -12.44 5.69 -8.72
N PHE A 20 -12.26 4.39 -8.51
CA PHE A 20 -13.23 3.33 -8.69
C PHE A 20 -13.96 2.98 -7.40
N SER A 21 -13.31 3.08 -6.24
CA SER A 21 -13.94 2.70 -4.97
C SER A 21 -14.99 3.71 -4.49
N ARG A 22 -16.02 3.16 -3.83
CA ARG A 22 -17.06 3.88 -3.09
C ARG A 22 -17.33 3.15 -1.77
N LEU A 23 -17.51 3.90 -0.70
CA LEU A 23 -17.75 3.44 0.66
C LEU A 23 -19.06 4.02 1.17
N ASP A 24 -20.10 3.17 1.14
CA ASP A 24 -21.39 3.43 1.78
C ASP A 24 -21.60 2.51 3.01
N ASP A 25 -20.74 1.50 3.16
CA ASP A 25 -20.78 0.45 4.18
C ASP A 25 -19.37 0.22 4.76
N PRO A 26 -19.23 -0.49 5.90
CA PRO A 26 -17.94 -0.86 6.46
C PRO A 26 -17.00 -1.54 5.46
N ILE A 27 -15.71 -1.22 5.52
CA ILE A 27 -14.67 -1.82 4.65
C ILE A 27 -14.64 -3.35 4.80
N ALA A 28 -14.96 -3.87 5.98
CA ALA A 28 -14.98 -5.30 6.28
C ALA A 28 -15.96 -6.09 5.39
N GLU A 29 -17.04 -5.47 4.92
CA GLU A 29 -18.07 -6.10 4.07
C GLU A 29 -17.64 -6.26 2.61
N LYS A 30 -16.59 -5.54 2.20
CA LYS A 30 -16.06 -5.62 0.84
C LYS A 30 -15.30 -6.93 0.62
N THR A 31 -15.33 -7.44 -0.62
CA THR A 31 -14.48 -8.57 -0.98
C THR A 31 -13.01 -8.19 -0.86
N ARG A 32 -12.12 -9.20 -0.72
CA ARG A 32 -10.69 -8.93 -0.58
C ARG A 32 -10.08 -8.14 -1.74
N LEU A 33 -10.58 -8.33 -2.97
CA LEU A 33 -10.11 -7.58 -4.14
C LEU A 33 -10.61 -6.14 -4.11
N GLU A 34 -11.86 -5.89 -3.70
CA GLU A 34 -12.39 -4.53 -3.54
C GLU A 34 -11.67 -3.78 -2.41
N GLN A 35 -11.41 -4.43 -1.27
CA GLN A 35 -10.56 -3.86 -0.22
C GLN A 35 -9.17 -3.51 -0.78
N SER A 36 -8.57 -4.42 -1.56
CA SER A 36 -7.25 -4.18 -2.15
C SER A 36 -7.27 -3.01 -3.16
N LEU A 37 -8.35 -2.84 -3.92
CA LEU A 37 -8.48 -1.71 -4.83
C LEU A 37 -8.54 -0.39 -4.05
N LEU A 38 -9.42 -0.33 -3.04
CA LEU A 38 -9.57 0.82 -2.15
C LEU A 38 -8.23 1.23 -1.53
N PHE A 39 -7.51 0.29 -0.92
CA PHE A 39 -6.24 0.62 -0.26
C PHE A 39 -5.12 0.98 -1.25
N ALA A 40 -5.19 0.52 -2.51
CA ALA A 40 -4.26 0.95 -3.55
C ALA A 40 -4.52 2.41 -3.94
N GLU A 41 -5.79 2.79 -4.15
CA GLU A 41 -6.19 4.17 -4.44
C GLU A 41 -5.84 5.12 -3.30
N LEU A 42 -6.11 4.74 -2.05
CA LEU A 42 -5.70 5.54 -0.90
C LEU A 42 -4.17 5.69 -0.82
N SER A 43 -3.41 4.66 -1.19
CA SER A 43 -1.94 4.73 -1.23
C SER A 43 -1.43 5.64 -2.35
N GLN A 44 -2.15 5.77 -3.47
CA GLN A 44 -1.87 6.78 -4.50
C GLN A 44 -2.19 8.19 -3.97
N ILE A 45 -3.35 8.36 -3.32
CA ILE A 45 -3.78 9.65 -2.76
C ILE A 45 -2.81 10.15 -1.67
N ALA A 46 -2.13 9.26 -0.95
CA ALA A 46 -1.16 9.64 0.07
C ALA A 46 0.02 10.48 -0.47
N TYR A 47 0.27 10.47 -1.78
CA TYR A 47 1.28 11.33 -2.42
C TYR A 47 0.81 12.76 -2.71
N MET A 48 -0.49 13.03 -2.55
CA MET A 48 -1.07 14.34 -2.80
C MET A 48 -0.93 15.27 -1.59
N PRO A 49 -0.94 16.60 -1.81
CA PRO A 49 -1.08 17.56 -0.73
C PRO A 49 -2.48 17.48 -0.07
N PRO A 50 -2.63 18.00 1.16
CA PRO A 50 -3.84 17.76 1.97
C PRO A 50 -5.17 18.16 1.33
N GLY A 51 -5.21 19.25 0.56
CA GLY A 51 -6.42 19.72 -0.12
C GLY A 51 -6.95 18.74 -1.17
N PRO A 52 -6.18 18.45 -2.24
CA PRO A 52 -6.55 17.44 -3.24
C PRO A 52 -6.77 16.04 -2.66
N ALA A 53 -5.99 15.65 -1.64
CA ALA A 53 -6.19 14.38 -0.95
C ALA A 53 -7.58 14.30 -0.30
N LEU A 54 -7.99 15.34 0.43
CA LEU A 54 -9.31 15.43 1.05
C LEU A 54 -10.43 15.36 0.01
N GLU A 55 -10.28 16.03 -1.13
CA GLU A 55 -11.26 15.98 -2.21
C GLU A 55 -11.42 14.56 -2.78
N CYS A 56 -10.32 13.86 -3.03
CA CYS A 56 -10.36 12.49 -3.53
C CYS A 56 -11.00 11.53 -2.53
N VAL A 57 -10.60 11.57 -1.25
CA VAL A 57 -11.13 10.63 -0.26
C VAL A 57 -12.60 10.92 0.10
N ARG A 58 -13.06 12.17 -0.02
CA ARG A 58 -14.49 12.50 0.09
C ARG A 58 -15.32 11.84 -1.01
N ARG A 59 -14.81 11.80 -2.25
CA ARG A 59 -15.47 11.08 -3.35
C ARG A 59 -15.49 9.57 -3.11
N ILE A 60 -14.52 9.02 -2.39
CA ILE A 60 -14.51 7.60 -2.01
C ILE A 60 -15.52 7.33 -0.88
N GLY A 61 -15.68 8.25 0.07
CA GLY A 61 -16.61 8.11 1.21
C GLY A 61 -15.98 8.40 2.58
N PHE A 62 -14.79 9.01 2.63
CA PHE A 62 -14.18 9.49 3.87
C PHE A 62 -14.46 10.99 4.08
N GLY A 63 -15.12 11.32 5.19
CA GLY A 63 -15.45 12.71 5.54
C GLY A 63 -14.28 13.48 6.15
N GLU A 64 -13.36 12.77 6.81
CA GLU A 64 -12.22 13.35 7.50
C GLU A 64 -10.89 12.93 6.85
N SER A 65 -9.97 13.89 6.75
CA SER A 65 -8.56 13.67 6.44
C SER A 65 -7.70 14.43 7.44
N LEU A 66 -6.65 13.79 7.96
CA LEU A 66 -5.63 14.42 8.78
C LEU A 66 -4.25 14.03 8.24
N PHE A 67 -3.42 15.03 7.95
CA PHE A 67 -2.06 14.84 7.43
C PHE A 67 -1.04 14.87 8.56
N PHE A 68 -0.05 13.98 8.49
CA PHE A 68 1.11 13.95 9.36
C PHE A 68 2.37 14.14 8.52
N ASP A 69 3.25 15.04 8.94
CA ASP A 69 4.53 15.30 8.29
C ASP A 69 5.60 15.62 9.35
N ARG A 70 6.66 14.81 9.39
CA ARG A 70 7.81 14.98 10.28
C ARG A 70 9.07 14.48 9.59
N ASP A 71 10.06 15.37 9.42
CA ASP A 71 11.39 15.04 8.90
C ASP A 71 11.37 14.22 7.60
N GLY A 72 10.40 14.51 6.72
CA GLY A 72 10.19 13.81 5.45
C GLY A 72 9.30 12.56 5.53
N ALA A 73 9.06 12.02 6.73
CA ALA A 73 8.12 10.94 6.96
C ALA A 73 6.67 11.46 6.97
N GLN A 74 5.85 10.91 6.07
CA GLN A 74 4.49 11.41 5.84
C GLN A 74 3.44 10.31 5.88
N ALA A 75 2.28 10.63 6.44
CA ALA A 75 1.11 9.75 6.41
C ALA A 75 -0.19 10.55 6.47
N TYR A 76 -1.28 9.88 6.13
CA TYR A 76 -2.63 10.37 6.34
C TYR A 76 -3.40 9.46 7.27
N ARG A 77 -4.31 10.05 8.04
CA ARG A 77 -5.48 9.37 8.60
C ARG A 77 -6.70 9.77 7.77
N PHE A 78 -7.40 8.78 7.23
CA PHE A 78 -8.72 8.95 6.64
C PHE A 78 -9.77 8.29 7.53
N ARG A 79 -10.91 8.95 7.73
CA ARG A 79 -11.98 8.43 8.61
C ARG A 79 -13.37 8.76 8.08
N ASN A 80 -14.26 7.78 8.23
CA ASN A 80 -15.70 7.94 8.05
C ASN A 80 -16.43 7.45 9.31
N GLU A 81 -17.74 7.20 9.23
CA GLU A 81 -18.53 6.72 10.37
C GLU A 81 -18.20 5.27 10.79
N TYR A 82 -17.70 4.44 9.87
CA TYR A 82 -17.44 3.02 10.10
C TYR A 82 -15.98 2.70 10.42
N ASP A 83 -15.04 3.31 9.70
CA ASP A 83 -13.66 2.88 9.62
C ASP A 83 -12.66 4.04 9.76
N CYS A 84 -11.49 3.70 10.29
CA CYS A 84 -10.32 4.55 10.34
C CYS A 84 -9.17 3.90 9.57
N VAL A 85 -8.47 4.66 8.73
CA VAL A 85 -7.38 4.18 7.90
C VAL A 85 -6.15 5.05 8.09
N ILE A 86 -5.01 4.43 8.39
CA ILE A 86 -3.69 5.09 8.32
C ILE A 86 -3.02 4.68 7.00
N VAL A 87 -2.62 5.67 6.22
CA VAL A 87 -1.93 5.45 4.94
C VAL A 87 -0.60 6.18 4.95
N CYS A 88 0.51 5.43 4.92
CA CYS A 88 1.85 6.02 4.88
C CYS A 88 2.24 6.31 3.42
N ARG A 89 2.75 7.53 3.18
CA ARG A 89 3.29 7.93 1.87
C ARG A 89 4.65 7.25 1.67
N GLY A 90 4.96 6.86 0.44
CA GLY A 90 6.31 6.46 0.07
C GLY A 90 7.13 7.65 -0.47
N THR A 91 8.29 7.34 -1.02
CA THR A 91 9.14 8.29 -1.76
C THR A 91 8.68 8.46 -3.21
N GLU A 92 8.94 9.63 -3.80
CA GLU A 92 8.59 9.92 -5.19
C GLU A 92 9.56 9.28 -6.19
N PRO A 93 9.13 9.06 -7.45
CA PRO A 93 9.95 8.38 -8.43
C PRO A 93 11.24 9.09 -8.85
N THR A 94 11.38 10.39 -8.60
CA THR A 94 12.62 11.12 -8.86
C THR A 94 13.72 10.79 -7.85
N ASP A 95 13.34 10.29 -6.67
CA ASP A 95 14.25 10.01 -5.54
C ASP A 95 14.54 8.50 -5.41
N TRP A 96 14.23 7.71 -6.45
CA TRP A 96 14.44 6.25 -6.45
C TRP A 96 15.89 5.81 -6.24
N ASN A 97 16.85 6.64 -6.65
CA ASN A 97 18.26 6.39 -6.39
C ASN A 97 18.55 6.41 -4.89
N ASP A 98 17.93 7.33 -4.16
CA ASP A 98 18.05 7.44 -2.71
C ASP A 98 17.37 6.26 -2.02
N VAL A 99 16.20 5.82 -2.51
CA VAL A 99 15.54 4.60 -1.99
C VAL A 99 16.41 3.36 -2.16
N LYS A 100 17.03 3.17 -3.34
CA LYS A 100 17.93 2.03 -3.55
C LYS A 100 19.16 2.13 -2.64
N ALA A 101 19.71 3.33 -2.43
CA ALA A 101 20.83 3.55 -1.54
C ALA A 101 20.45 3.27 -0.07
N ASP A 102 19.31 3.78 0.39
CA ASP A 102 18.80 3.64 1.75
C ASP A 102 18.41 2.21 2.08
N VAL A 103 17.77 1.49 1.15
CA VAL A 103 17.43 0.08 1.33
C VAL A 103 18.67 -0.83 1.34
N ASN A 104 19.77 -0.37 0.77
CA ASN A 104 21.07 -1.04 0.85
C ASN A 104 21.84 -0.68 2.14
N ALA A 105 21.43 0.36 2.88
CA ALA A 105 22.16 0.86 4.04
C ALA A 105 21.82 0.11 5.34
N VAL A 106 22.85 -0.59 5.82
CA VAL A 106 23.11 -1.28 7.09
C VAL A 106 22.02 -1.37 8.18
N THR A 107 21.79 -2.63 8.56
CA THR A 107 20.90 -3.16 9.61
C THR A 107 21.42 -2.86 11.03
N VAL A 108 20.60 -2.28 11.92
CA VAL A 108 20.83 -2.28 13.39
C VAL A 108 19.54 -2.51 14.18
N LEU A 109 19.71 -3.15 15.34
CA LEU A 109 18.73 -3.73 16.29
C LEU A 109 17.55 -2.82 16.67
N ALA A 110 16.37 -3.45 16.85
CA ALA A 110 15.28 -2.87 17.64
C ALA A 110 14.74 -3.92 18.62
N GLU A 111 14.70 -3.54 19.89
CA GLU A 111 14.27 -4.36 21.02
C GLU A 111 12.80 -4.76 20.95
N ALA A 112 12.58 -6.07 20.87
CA ALA A 112 11.98 -6.93 21.89
C ALA A 112 11.84 -8.32 21.24
N VAL A 113 11.48 -8.35 19.95
CA VAL A 113 11.53 -9.54 19.08
C VAL A 113 11.92 -9.20 17.64
N GLY A 114 13.15 -9.54 17.26
CA GLY A 114 13.64 -9.52 15.87
C GLY A 114 14.42 -8.27 15.44
N ARG A 115 14.66 -8.14 14.14
CA ARG A 115 15.40 -7.03 13.51
C ARG A 115 14.53 -6.37 12.43
N VAL A 116 14.57 -5.05 12.37
CA VAL A 116 13.84 -4.20 11.41
C VAL A 116 14.84 -3.32 10.69
N HIS A 117 14.54 -2.92 9.46
CA HIS A 117 15.36 -1.94 8.73
C HIS A 117 15.44 -0.60 9.50
N SER A 118 16.65 -0.06 9.66
CA SER A 118 16.91 1.14 10.46
C SER A 118 16.26 2.39 9.89
N GLY A 119 16.38 2.60 8.57
CA GLY A 119 15.74 3.73 7.86
C GLY A 119 14.22 3.78 8.08
N PHE A 120 13.51 2.70 7.72
CA PHE A 120 12.06 2.61 7.91
C PHE A 120 11.64 2.78 9.37
N LYS A 121 12.43 2.24 10.31
CA LYS A 121 12.14 2.38 11.73
C LYS A 121 12.23 3.84 12.17
N ARG A 122 13.29 4.55 11.75
CA ARG A 122 13.52 5.96 12.09
C ARG A 122 12.35 6.84 11.63
N GLU A 123 11.98 6.75 10.35
CA GLU A 123 10.82 7.50 9.82
C GLU A 123 9.54 7.25 10.62
N VAL A 124 9.32 6.00 11.02
CA VAL A 124 8.15 5.67 11.85
C VAL A 124 8.34 6.16 13.28
N ASP A 125 9.52 6.14 13.87
CA ASP A 125 9.76 6.68 15.22
C ASP A 125 9.42 8.16 15.31
N ASP A 126 9.72 8.93 14.26
CA ASP A 126 9.45 10.36 14.21
C ASP A 126 7.95 10.65 14.07
N LEU A 127 7.23 9.82 13.31
CA LEU A 127 5.80 9.98 13.03
C LEU A 127 4.89 9.34 14.10
N TRP A 128 5.34 8.26 14.73
CA TRP A 128 4.53 7.37 15.57
C TRP A 128 3.88 8.06 16.76
N PRO A 129 4.56 8.93 17.54
CA PRO A 129 3.94 9.58 18.70
C PRO A 129 2.69 10.40 18.34
N PHE A 130 2.66 10.99 17.14
CA PHE A 130 1.52 11.75 16.65
C PHE A 130 0.38 10.84 16.20
N ILE A 131 0.71 9.79 15.43
CA ILE A 131 -0.26 8.78 14.99
C ILE A 131 -0.90 8.10 16.21
N GLU A 132 -0.10 7.66 17.18
CA GLU A 132 -0.56 7.00 18.39
C GLU A 132 -1.46 7.91 19.22
N ARG A 133 -1.10 9.19 19.39
CA ARG A 133 -1.93 10.17 20.09
C ARG A 133 -3.28 10.35 19.39
N THR A 134 -3.29 10.48 18.06
CA THR A 134 -4.55 10.60 17.29
C THR A 134 -5.40 9.34 17.40
N LEU A 135 -4.78 8.15 17.45
CA LEU A 135 -5.50 6.88 17.54
C LEU A 135 -5.88 6.48 18.98
N SER A 136 -5.45 7.22 20.01
CA SER A 136 -5.75 6.92 21.42
C SER A 136 -7.26 6.90 21.73
N GLY A 137 -8.03 7.74 21.05
CA GLY A 137 -9.49 7.80 21.16
C GLY A 137 -10.25 6.97 20.12
N ASN A 138 -9.55 6.29 19.20
CA ASN A 138 -10.20 5.55 18.13
C ASN A 138 -10.93 4.32 18.67
N ARG A 139 -12.20 4.15 18.28
CA ARG A 139 -13.01 2.96 18.59
C ARG A 139 -13.45 2.18 17.35
N GLN A 140 -13.10 2.68 16.17
CA GLN A 140 -13.47 2.05 14.91
C GLN A 140 -12.45 0.98 14.50
N PRO A 141 -12.88 -0.01 13.70
CA PRO A 141 -12.00 -0.79 12.86
C PRO A 141 -10.86 0.04 12.24
N LEU A 142 -9.63 -0.43 12.46
CA LEU A 142 -8.43 0.26 12.01
C LEU A 142 -7.74 -0.53 10.91
N TRP A 143 -7.41 0.17 9.84
CA TRP A 143 -6.72 -0.37 8.68
C TRP A 143 -5.43 0.38 8.42
N PHE A 144 -4.45 -0.31 7.88
CA PHE A 144 -3.17 0.28 7.48
C PHE A 144 -2.92 0.01 6.00
N ALA A 145 -2.41 1.02 5.30
CA ALA A 145 -1.99 0.87 3.91
C ALA A 145 -0.74 1.67 3.59
N GLY A 146 -0.09 1.30 2.49
CA GLY A 146 1.02 2.07 1.96
C GLY A 146 1.64 1.44 0.71
N HIS A 147 2.21 2.31 -0.10
CA HIS A 147 2.94 1.94 -1.32
C HIS A 147 4.45 2.16 -1.13
N SER A 148 5.29 1.32 -1.73
CA SER A 148 6.76 1.43 -1.65
C SER A 148 7.25 1.47 -0.18
N LEU A 149 8.07 2.46 0.17
CA LEU A 149 8.53 2.83 1.50
C LEU A 149 7.36 3.00 2.47
N GLY A 150 6.28 3.64 2.05
CA GLY A 150 5.05 3.77 2.83
C GLY A 150 4.47 2.41 3.22
N GLY A 151 4.62 1.39 2.38
CA GLY A 151 4.25 0.02 2.74
C GLY A 151 5.11 -0.57 3.87
N ALA A 152 6.40 -0.22 3.92
CA ALA A 152 7.28 -0.61 5.01
C ALA A 152 6.92 0.12 6.32
N MET A 153 6.72 1.43 6.24
CA MET A 153 6.27 2.26 7.37
C MET A 153 4.93 1.74 7.94
N ALA A 154 3.94 1.52 7.07
CA ALA A 154 2.62 0.99 7.45
C ALA A 154 2.72 -0.38 8.14
N THR A 155 3.68 -1.23 7.72
CA THR A 155 3.95 -2.51 8.38
C THR A 155 4.44 -2.33 9.81
N ILE A 156 5.33 -1.38 10.06
CA ILE A 156 5.84 -1.07 11.40
C ILE A 156 4.74 -0.45 12.25
N CYS A 157 4.01 0.54 11.74
CA CYS A 157 2.86 1.18 12.39
C CYS A 157 1.80 0.16 12.81
N ALA A 158 1.38 -0.72 11.88
CA ALA A 158 0.37 -1.74 12.16
C ALA A 158 0.82 -2.71 13.25
N ARG A 159 2.09 -3.13 13.25
CA ARG A 159 2.65 -4.02 14.28
C ARG A 159 2.74 -3.35 15.63
N ARG A 160 3.20 -2.09 15.71
CA ARG A 160 3.23 -1.31 16.96
C ARG A 160 1.82 -1.16 17.53
N TYR A 161 0.86 -0.76 16.70
CA TYR A 161 -0.53 -0.62 17.14
C TYR A 161 -1.10 -1.95 17.62
N ARG A 162 -0.84 -3.05 16.88
CA ARG A 162 -1.36 -4.38 17.21
C ARG A 162 -0.83 -4.91 18.55
N LEU A 163 0.35 -4.48 18.98
CA LEU A 163 0.93 -4.84 20.27
C LEU A 163 0.44 -3.95 21.43
N SER A 164 -0.23 -2.83 21.13
CA SER A 164 -0.85 -1.97 22.14
C SER A 164 -2.11 -2.61 22.74
N ARG A 165 -2.62 -2.03 23.84
CA ARG A 165 -3.89 -2.46 24.46
C ARG A 165 -5.11 -2.35 23.52
N MET A 166 -5.03 -1.49 22.50
CA MET A 166 -6.09 -1.31 21.48
C MET A 166 -5.83 -2.11 20.20
N GLY A 167 -4.84 -3.00 20.20
CA GLY A 167 -4.44 -3.75 19.02
C GLY A 167 -5.55 -4.62 18.41
N HIS A 168 -6.59 -4.95 19.17
CA HIS A 168 -7.76 -5.69 18.68
C HIS A 168 -8.53 -4.97 17.56
N LEU A 169 -8.42 -3.64 17.46
CA LEU A 169 -9.09 -2.86 16.41
C LEU A 169 -8.48 -3.06 15.01
N VAL A 170 -7.24 -3.54 14.92
CA VAL A 170 -6.57 -3.71 13.62
C VAL A 170 -7.20 -4.83 12.82
N GLN A 171 -7.86 -4.49 11.72
CA GLN A 171 -8.53 -5.45 10.82
C GLN A 171 -7.64 -5.91 9.67
N GLY A 172 -6.74 -5.06 9.18
CA GLY A 172 -5.88 -5.44 8.08
C GLY A 172 -4.80 -4.42 7.71
N LEU A 173 -3.74 -4.96 7.10
CA LEU A 173 -2.65 -4.22 6.48
C LEU A 173 -2.59 -4.57 5.00
N PHE A 174 -2.50 -3.55 4.14
CA PHE A 174 -2.41 -3.70 2.70
C PHE A 174 -1.20 -2.94 2.17
N THR A 175 -0.25 -3.65 1.56
CA THR A 175 0.97 -3.01 1.06
C THR A 175 1.16 -3.31 -0.42
N TYR A 176 1.66 -2.31 -1.16
CA TYR A 176 1.85 -2.37 -2.62
C TYR A 176 3.30 -2.05 -2.93
N GLY A 177 4.00 -2.92 -3.66
CA GLY A 177 5.42 -2.70 -3.99
C GLY A 177 6.35 -2.62 -2.78
N SER A 178 5.91 -3.07 -1.60
CA SER A 178 6.64 -2.85 -0.35
C SER A 178 7.93 -3.69 -0.24
N PRO A 179 9.03 -3.10 0.24
CA PRO A 179 10.28 -3.82 0.50
C PRO A 179 10.15 -4.75 1.72
N ARG A 180 11.17 -5.59 1.95
CA ARG A 180 11.23 -6.42 3.15
C ARG A 180 11.54 -5.55 4.36
N VAL A 181 10.70 -5.64 5.39
CA VAL A 181 10.76 -4.73 6.55
C VAL A 181 11.67 -5.24 7.65
N GLY A 182 11.76 -6.55 7.85
CA GLY A 182 12.54 -7.13 8.94
C GLY A 182 12.87 -8.60 8.77
N ASN A 183 13.49 -9.18 9.79
CA ASN A 183 13.89 -10.58 9.79
C ASN A 183 12.72 -11.53 10.12
N ARG A 184 12.99 -12.84 10.06
CA ARG A 184 11.99 -13.89 10.35
C ARG A 184 11.33 -13.73 11.73
N ALA A 185 12.09 -13.36 12.75
CA ALA A 185 11.56 -13.16 14.10
C ALA A 185 10.58 -11.99 14.12
N TYR A 186 10.93 -10.86 13.52
CA TYR A 186 10.07 -9.68 13.47
C TYR A 186 8.76 -9.96 12.72
N VAL A 187 8.83 -10.54 11.51
CA VAL A 187 7.62 -10.76 10.70
C VAL A 187 6.67 -11.81 11.29
N ASN A 188 7.19 -12.76 12.07
CA ASN A 188 6.38 -13.81 12.71
C ASN A 188 5.94 -13.45 14.13
N TYR A 189 6.51 -12.42 14.74
CA TYR A 189 6.24 -12.07 16.13
C TYR A 189 4.77 -11.78 16.42
N CYS A 190 4.14 -11.02 15.52
CA CYS A 190 2.76 -10.60 15.65
C CYS A 190 1.95 -11.07 14.45
N ARG A 191 0.86 -11.82 14.72
CA ARG A 191 -0.10 -12.22 13.69
C ARG A 191 -0.92 -11.01 13.29
N LEU A 192 -0.76 -10.61 12.04
CA LEU A 192 -1.47 -9.50 11.41
C LEU A 192 -2.08 -10.02 10.10
N VAL A 193 -3.34 -9.66 9.85
CA VAL A 193 -3.98 -9.89 8.55
C VAL A 193 -3.32 -8.94 7.55
N HIS A 194 -2.30 -9.43 6.84
CA HIS A 194 -1.49 -8.62 5.94
C HIS A 194 -1.56 -9.17 4.52
N TYR A 195 -2.01 -8.34 3.58
CA TYR A 195 -1.99 -8.61 2.15
C TYR A 195 -0.92 -7.78 1.48
N ARG A 196 0.06 -8.44 0.88
CA ARG A 196 1.19 -7.81 0.22
C ARG A 196 1.10 -8.03 -1.29
N TRP A 197 0.84 -6.95 -2.02
CA TRP A 197 0.75 -6.96 -3.46
C TRP A 197 2.12 -6.84 -4.11
N VAL A 198 2.35 -7.69 -5.12
CA VAL A 198 3.59 -7.72 -5.91
C VAL A 198 3.24 -7.75 -7.37
N ASN A 199 3.69 -6.75 -8.10
CA ASN A 199 3.53 -6.69 -9.54
C ASN A 199 4.78 -7.22 -10.24
N ASN A 200 4.64 -8.39 -10.89
CA ASN A 200 5.61 -8.98 -11.80
C ASN A 200 7.10 -8.71 -11.47
N ASN A 201 7.70 -7.73 -12.16
CA ASN A 201 9.13 -7.44 -12.11
C ASN A 201 9.52 -6.30 -11.16
N ASP A 202 8.60 -5.83 -10.34
CA ASP A 202 8.87 -4.88 -9.27
C ASP A 202 10.07 -5.34 -8.41
N ILE A 203 11.11 -4.51 -8.41
CA ILE A 203 12.39 -4.78 -7.75
C ILE A 203 12.37 -4.40 -6.27
N VAL A 204 11.55 -3.43 -5.88
CA VAL A 204 11.46 -2.94 -4.50
C VAL A 204 10.99 -4.07 -3.57
N THR A 205 10.08 -4.90 -4.06
CA THR A 205 9.63 -6.10 -3.33
C THR A 205 10.72 -7.16 -3.10
N ARG A 206 11.92 -6.98 -3.64
CA ARG A 206 13.04 -7.93 -3.56
C ARG A 206 14.20 -7.40 -2.72
N VAL A 207 14.07 -6.20 -2.17
CA VAL A 207 15.08 -5.58 -1.32
C VAL A 207 14.52 -5.33 0.08
N PRO A 208 15.35 -5.36 1.14
CA PRO A 208 16.70 -5.92 1.16
C PRO A 208 16.71 -7.43 0.85
N PRO A 209 17.82 -8.00 0.35
CA PRO A 209 17.89 -9.41 -0.05
C PRO A 209 17.67 -10.41 1.09
N THR A 210 17.22 -11.61 0.75
CA THR A 210 16.96 -12.67 1.76
C THR A 210 18.23 -13.23 2.41
N TRP A 211 19.37 -13.19 1.71
CA TRP A 211 20.65 -13.64 2.29
C TRP A 211 21.17 -12.69 3.38
N TRP A 212 20.64 -11.47 3.49
CA TRP A 212 20.86 -10.58 4.64
C TRP A 212 19.91 -10.84 5.81
N GLY A 213 19.14 -11.93 5.78
CA GLY A 213 18.23 -12.34 6.85
C GLY A 213 16.84 -11.70 6.81
N TYR A 214 16.58 -10.77 5.88
CA TYR A 214 15.27 -10.15 5.69
C TYR A 214 14.24 -11.13 5.12
N ARG A 215 13.00 -11.02 5.57
CA ARG A 215 11.88 -11.86 5.13
C ARG A 215 10.63 -11.01 4.93
N HIS A 216 9.75 -11.48 4.07
CA HIS A 216 8.40 -10.92 3.94
C HIS A 216 7.48 -11.54 4.98
N GLY A 217 6.56 -10.72 5.50
CA GLY A 217 5.38 -11.19 6.23
C GLY A 217 4.13 -11.14 5.35
N GLY A 218 3.02 -11.61 5.90
CA GLY A 218 1.71 -11.54 5.24
C GLY A 218 1.53 -12.51 4.07
N ARG A 219 0.35 -12.45 3.46
CA ARG A 219 -0.03 -13.22 2.28
C ARG A 219 0.34 -12.44 1.03
N GLU A 220 1.14 -13.04 0.17
CA GLU A 220 1.46 -12.45 -1.14
C GLU A 220 0.26 -12.54 -2.09
N MET A 221 -0.03 -11.41 -2.75
CA MET A 221 -0.99 -11.26 -3.82
C MET A 221 -0.20 -10.88 -5.08
N TYR A 222 0.00 -11.85 -5.98
CA TYR A 222 0.89 -11.68 -7.14
C TYR A 222 0.11 -11.33 -8.41
N ILE A 223 0.61 -10.33 -9.14
CA ILE A 223 0.15 -9.92 -10.46
C ILE A 223 1.20 -10.40 -11.49
N ASP A 224 0.77 -11.22 -12.44
CA ASP A 224 1.64 -11.79 -13.47
C ASP A 224 2.02 -10.76 -14.56
N SER A 225 2.97 -11.11 -15.43
CA SER A 225 3.42 -10.28 -16.58
C SER A 225 2.31 -9.91 -17.60
N ARG A 226 1.07 -10.39 -17.38
CA ARG A 226 -0.12 -10.05 -18.18
C ARG A 226 -1.15 -9.26 -17.37
N GLY A 227 -0.80 -8.78 -16.18
CA GLY A 227 -1.71 -8.02 -15.32
C GLY A 227 -2.79 -8.87 -14.67
N ARG A 228 -2.57 -10.18 -14.48
CA ARG A 228 -3.56 -11.09 -13.88
C ARG A 228 -3.15 -11.48 -12.47
N VAL A 229 -4.11 -11.39 -11.55
CA VAL A 229 -3.93 -11.81 -10.15
C VAL A 229 -3.97 -13.33 -10.06
N ARG A 230 -2.84 -13.97 -9.75
CA ARG A 230 -2.72 -15.43 -9.71
C ARG A 230 -1.68 -15.88 -8.69
N ALA A 231 -1.89 -17.05 -8.10
CA ALA A 231 -0.85 -17.73 -7.34
C ALA A 231 0.19 -18.34 -8.31
N VAL A 232 1.40 -17.79 -8.33
CA VAL A 232 2.51 -18.26 -9.17
C VAL A 232 3.76 -18.45 -8.32
N ALA A 233 4.37 -19.64 -8.38
CA ALA A 233 5.54 -20.00 -7.58
C ALA A 233 6.58 -20.78 -8.41
N GLY A 234 7.80 -20.90 -7.88
CA GLY A 234 8.88 -21.70 -8.45
C GLY A 234 9.26 -21.31 -9.88
N TRP A 235 9.53 -22.32 -10.72
CA TRP A 235 9.92 -22.15 -12.12
C TRP A 235 8.94 -21.31 -12.94
N ARG A 236 7.63 -21.48 -12.70
CA ARG A 236 6.60 -20.69 -13.40
C ARG A 236 6.74 -19.19 -13.14
N ARG A 237 7.21 -18.81 -11.95
CA ARG A 237 7.47 -17.42 -11.60
C ARG A 237 8.72 -16.89 -12.28
N LEU A 238 9.77 -17.70 -12.42
CA LEU A 238 10.96 -17.31 -13.17
C LEU A 238 10.62 -17.06 -14.65
N VAL A 239 9.88 -17.97 -15.26
CA VAL A 239 9.42 -17.84 -16.65
C VAL A 239 8.53 -16.61 -16.84
N ASP A 240 7.62 -16.33 -15.89
CA ASP A 240 6.77 -15.15 -15.95
C ASP A 240 7.59 -13.85 -15.91
N ARG A 241 8.61 -13.79 -15.05
CA ARG A 241 9.52 -12.64 -14.97
C ARG A 241 10.34 -12.43 -16.23
N LEU A 242 10.87 -13.51 -16.83
CA LEU A 242 11.58 -13.42 -18.10
C LEU A 242 10.67 -12.90 -19.21
N ARG A 243 9.41 -13.37 -19.26
CA ARG A 243 8.42 -12.84 -20.21
C ARG A 243 8.09 -11.37 -19.96
N GLY A 244 7.99 -10.97 -18.69
CA GLY A 244 7.86 -9.57 -18.30
C GLY A 244 8.98 -8.76 -18.92
N PHE A 245 10.22 -9.08 -18.57
CA PHE A 245 11.42 -8.39 -19.02
C PHE A 245 11.53 -8.25 -20.55
N ILE A 246 11.25 -9.33 -21.30
CA ILE A 246 11.26 -9.30 -22.77
C ILE A 246 10.19 -8.33 -23.32
N ARG A 247 9.01 -8.25 -22.67
CA ARG A 247 7.95 -7.33 -23.08
C ARG A 247 8.28 -5.87 -22.80
N GLY A 248 8.97 -5.56 -21.70
CA GLY A 248 9.43 -4.20 -21.42
C GLY A 248 10.43 -3.66 -22.41
N LEU A 249 11.40 -4.51 -22.75
CA LEU A 249 12.39 -4.17 -23.78
C LEU A 249 11.71 -3.82 -25.11
N GLY A 250 10.68 -4.57 -25.50
CA GLY A 250 9.89 -4.28 -26.70
C GLY A 250 9.04 -3.00 -26.62
N ARG A 251 8.84 -2.41 -25.43
CA ARG A 251 8.06 -1.19 -25.20
C ARG A 251 8.90 0.05 -24.89
N LEU A 252 10.23 -0.04 -24.95
CA LEU A 252 11.18 1.03 -24.55
C LEU A 252 10.93 1.56 -23.12
N GLN A 253 10.27 0.77 -22.27
CA GLN A 253 10.03 1.09 -20.86
C GLN A 253 10.98 0.26 -20.00
N ILE A 254 11.63 0.89 -19.02
CA ILE A 254 12.38 0.15 -17.99
C ILE A 254 11.34 -0.53 -17.09
N ASP A 255 10.99 -1.78 -17.40
CA ASP A 255 9.93 -2.58 -16.76
C ASP A 255 9.88 -2.49 -15.25
N HIS A 256 11.05 -2.46 -14.59
CA HIS A 256 11.14 -2.45 -13.14
C HIS A 256 10.51 -1.20 -12.50
N LEU A 257 10.54 -0.05 -13.18
CA LEU A 257 9.98 1.20 -12.69
C LEU A 257 8.49 1.29 -12.97
N ALA A 258 8.09 0.81 -14.15
CA ALA A 258 6.70 0.78 -14.57
C ALA A 258 5.89 -0.19 -13.68
N ASP A 259 6.40 -1.41 -13.46
CA ASP A 259 5.75 -2.41 -12.62
C ASP A 259 5.65 -1.97 -11.15
N HIS A 260 6.51 -1.05 -10.72
CA HIS A 260 6.48 -0.51 -9.36
C HIS A 260 5.46 0.64 -9.19
N SER A 261 4.97 1.29 -10.25
CA SER A 261 4.02 2.40 -10.13
C SER A 261 2.68 1.96 -9.54
N ILE A 262 2.15 2.74 -8.59
CA ILE A 262 0.87 2.46 -7.93
C ILE A 262 -0.31 2.47 -8.91
N GLU A 263 -0.23 3.27 -9.98
CA GLU A 263 -1.21 3.31 -11.07
C GLU A 263 -1.38 1.93 -11.72
N GLN A 264 -0.28 1.21 -11.96
CA GLN A 264 -0.35 -0.14 -12.54
C GLN A 264 -0.97 -1.16 -11.58
N TYR A 265 -0.63 -1.07 -10.29
CA TYR A 265 -1.28 -1.87 -9.26
C TYR A 265 -2.80 -1.65 -9.27
N ILE A 266 -3.24 -0.38 -9.25
CA ILE A 266 -4.67 0.00 -9.31
C ILE A 266 -5.32 -0.59 -10.58
N ALA A 267 -4.73 -0.36 -11.75
CA ALA A 267 -5.29 -0.83 -13.02
C ALA A 267 -5.46 -2.37 -13.06
N HIS A 268 -4.47 -3.12 -12.59
CA HIS A 268 -4.52 -4.58 -12.57
C HIS A 268 -5.49 -5.13 -11.52
N ILE A 269 -5.55 -4.52 -10.33
CA ILE A 269 -6.48 -4.92 -9.27
C ILE A 269 -7.92 -4.59 -9.68
N HIS A 270 -8.17 -3.41 -10.26
CA HIS A 270 -9.48 -3.03 -10.78
C HIS A 270 -9.96 -4.00 -11.87
N ALA A 271 -9.10 -4.35 -12.83
CA ALA A 271 -9.42 -5.37 -13.82
C ALA A 271 -9.74 -6.75 -13.20
N ALA A 272 -9.14 -7.09 -12.05
CA ALA A 272 -9.46 -8.30 -11.31
C ALA A 272 -10.81 -8.21 -10.59
N VAL A 273 -11.13 -7.07 -9.98
CA VAL A 273 -12.45 -6.79 -9.36
C VAL A 273 -13.56 -6.92 -10.40
N GLN A 274 -13.40 -6.29 -11.57
CA GLN A 274 -14.40 -6.38 -12.64
C GLN A 274 -14.63 -7.82 -13.11
N ARG A 275 -13.55 -8.62 -13.24
CA ARG A 275 -13.68 -10.05 -13.58
C ARG A 275 -14.41 -10.82 -12.49
N GLN A 276 -14.12 -10.57 -11.21
CA GLN A 276 -14.80 -11.21 -10.10
C GLN A 276 -16.31 -10.89 -10.10
N GLN A 277 -16.67 -9.62 -10.25
CA GLN A 277 -18.06 -9.17 -10.30
C GLN A 277 -18.82 -9.80 -11.48
N ARG A 278 -18.22 -9.87 -12.67
CA ARG A 278 -18.80 -10.56 -13.84
C ARG A 278 -19.06 -12.04 -13.59
N VAL A 279 -18.20 -12.72 -12.85
CA VAL A 279 -18.37 -14.15 -12.50
C VAL A 279 -19.44 -14.33 -11.41
N MET A 280 -19.60 -13.37 -10.50
CA MET A 280 -20.58 -13.43 -9.42
C MET A 280 -22.00 -13.02 -9.86
N ALA A 281 -22.14 -12.13 -10.85
CA ALA A 281 -23.44 -11.64 -11.31
C ALA A 281 -24.44 -12.74 -11.76
N PRO A 282 -24.05 -13.80 -12.49
CA PRO A 282 -24.95 -14.90 -12.85
C PRO A 282 -25.40 -15.75 -11.65
N ARG A 283 -24.57 -15.85 -10.60
CA ARG A 283 -24.86 -16.67 -9.41
C ARG A 283 -25.92 -16.02 -8.50
N ILE A 284 -25.96 -14.70 -8.45
CA ILE A 284 -26.97 -13.94 -7.67
C ILE A 284 -28.35 -14.03 -8.33
N ARG A 285 -28.43 -13.94 -9.67
CA ARG A 285 -29.70 -14.10 -10.40
C ARG A 285 -30.32 -15.48 -10.22
N ARG A 286 -29.51 -16.55 -10.26
CA ARG A 286 -30.01 -17.93 -10.03
C ARG A 286 -30.46 -18.19 -8.58
N ARG A 287 -29.80 -17.58 -7.58
CA ARG A 287 -30.24 -17.69 -6.18
C ARG A 287 -31.52 -16.92 -5.88
N ARG A 288 -31.72 -15.76 -6.50
CA ARG A 288 -33.00 -15.01 -6.39
C ARG A 288 -34.15 -15.69 -7.12
N ALA A 289 -33.89 -16.33 -8.28
CA ALA A 289 -34.90 -17.08 -9.01
C ALA A 289 -35.27 -18.44 -8.38
N ALA A 290 -34.45 -18.97 -7.46
CA ALA A 290 -34.73 -20.20 -6.72
C ALA A 290 -35.28 -19.96 -5.30
N ALA A 291 -35.42 -18.69 -4.91
CA ALA A 291 -35.98 -18.25 -3.63
C ALA A 291 -37.36 -17.57 -3.82
N VAL A 292 -37.91 -17.64 -5.03
CA VAL A 292 -39.29 -17.30 -5.42
C VAL A 292 -39.94 -18.61 -5.88
#